data_AF-A0A420N471-F1
#
_entry.id   AF-A0A420N471-F1
#
_cell.length_a   1.000
_cell.length_b   1.000
_cell.length_c   1.000
_cell.angle_alpha   90.00
_cell.angle_beta   90.00
_cell.angle_gamma   90.00
#
_symmetry.space_group_name_H-M   'P 1'
#
loop_
_entity.id
_entity.type
_entity.pdbx_description
1 polymer ?
#
loop_
_entity_poly.entity_id
_entity_poly.type
_entity_poly.pdbx_seq_one_letter_code
_entity_poly.pdbx_strand_id
1 'polypeptide(L)'
;MLTDRDAEYATCYHSLGGPTKRRPWEVVIESGRLKSWDVDYWYYVAEISARHARKVKASARRIPGGFCQRWVVSVLWDLELQEVVPPGTTERIAQVVEKDPYADASPVVEEHEGFHDMMFDWVEKHCWSRLGSPRR
;
A
#
# COMPACT_ATOMS: atom_id res chain seq x y z
N MET A 1 -0.17 5.50 -25.37
CA MET A 1 0.96 6.41 -25.12
C MET A 1 0.43 7.64 -24.42
N LEU A 2 0.71 7.79 -23.12
CA LEU A 2 0.52 9.08 -22.45
C LEU A 2 1.72 9.94 -22.86
N THR A 3 1.46 11.03 -23.58
CA THR A 3 2.48 11.97 -24.02
C THR A 3 3.07 12.71 -22.82
N ASP A 4 4.39 12.86 -22.82
CA ASP A 4 5.31 13.37 -21.78
C ASP A 4 5.02 14.75 -21.12
N ARG A 5 3.84 15.35 -21.31
CA ARG A 5 3.58 16.76 -20.90
C ARG A 5 2.54 17.00 -19.80
N ASP A 6 1.72 16.04 -19.40
CA ASP A 6 0.56 16.36 -18.52
C ASP A 6 0.49 15.63 -17.17
N ALA A 7 1.55 14.93 -16.73
CA ALA A 7 1.53 14.27 -15.43
C ALA A 7 2.51 14.94 -14.45
N GLU A 8 2.21 16.19 -14.07
CA GLU A 8 3.14 16.99 -13.27
C GLU A 8 3.09 16.67 -11.76
N TYR A 9 1.96 16.17 -11.25
CA TYR A 9 1.80 15.78 -9.83
C TYR A 9 0.86 14.57 -9.68
N ALA A 10 1.22 13.63 -8.82
CA ALA A 10 0.39 12.47 -8.48
C ALA A 10 0.49 12.14 -6.99
N THR A 11 -0.38 11.25 -6.52
CA THR A 11 -0.21 10.60 -5.21
C THR A 11 0.34 9.20 -5.44
N CYS A 12 1.56 8.95 -4.97
CA CYS A 12 2.15 7.62 -4.94
C CYS A 12 1.73 6.91 -3.66
N TYR A 13 1.38 5.64 -3.80
CA TYR A 13 1.14 4.73 -2.70
C TYR A 13 2.10 3.56 -2.87
N HIS A 14 2.90 3.28 -1.86
CA HIS A 14 3.88 2.19 -1.91
C HIS A 14 4.07 1.60 -0.52
N SER A 15 4.53 0.35 -0.49
CA SER A 15 5.00 -0.27 0.74
C SER A 15 6.52 -0.27 0.75
N LEU A 16 7.10 0.40 1.75
CA LEU A 16 8.54 0.52 1.97
C LEU A 16 8.98 -0.31 3.18
N GLY A 17 10.29 -0.42 3.38
CA GLY A 17 10.87 -1.16 4.49
C GLY A 17 11.13 -2.61 4.11
N GLY A 18 10.82 -3.52 5.04
CA GLY A 18 10.99 -4.95 4.85
C GLY A 18 12.35 -5.51 5.30
N PRO A 19 12.54 -6.83 5.18
CA PRO A 19 13.68 -7.55 5.76
C PRO A 19 15.05 -6.97 5.36
N THR A 20 15.17 -6.49 4.12
CA THR A 20 16.41 -5.91 3.55
C THR A 20 16.82 -4.61 4.23
N LYS A 21 15.85 -3.83 4.73
CA LYS A 21 16.10 -2.55 5.41
C LYS A 21 16.11 -2.69 6.94
N ARG A 22 16.00 -3.92 7.46
CA ARG A 22 15.85 -4.24 8.90
C ARG A 22 14.78 -3.37 9.58
N ARG A 23 13.68 -3.13 8.87
CA ARG A 23 12.54 -2.37 9.38
C ARG A 23 11.25 -3.10 9.03
N PRO A 24 10.19 -2.97 9.84
CA PRO A 24 8.88 -3.44 9.46
C PRO A 24 8.46 -2.86 8.10
N TRP A 25 7.56 -3.55 7.41
CA TRP A 25 6.91 -2.97 6.24
C TRP A 25 6.04 -1.79 6.67
N GLU A 26 6.15 -0.68 5.94
CA GLU A 26 5.39 0.54 6.17
C GLU A 26 4.66 0.93 4.89
N VAL A 27 3.38 1.30 5.01
CA VAL A 27 2.64 1.88 3.88
C VAL A 27 2.86 3.39 3.89
N VAL A 28 3.48 3.88 2.83
CA VAL A 28 3.76 5.30 2.64
C VAL A 28 2.88 5.85 1.53
N ILE A 29 2.37 7.07 1.75
CA ILE A 29 1.50 7.78 0.83
C ILE A 29 2.06 9.18 0.67
N GLU A 30 2.55 9.49 -0.51
CA GLU A 30 3.23 10.74 -0.80
C GLU A 30 2.64 11.41 -2.03
N SER A 31 2.54 12.74 -2.00
CA SER A 31 2.13 13.54 -3.15
C SER A 31 3.35 14.24 -3.71
N GLY A 32 3.61 14.10 -5.00
CA GLY A 32 4.84 14.57 -5.60
C GLY A 32 4.81 14.51 -7.12
N ARG A 33 5.94 14.85 -7.75
CA ARG A 33 6.09 14.76 -9.20
C ARG A 33 6.36 13.32 -9.59
N LEU A 34 5.74 12.83 -10.66
CA LEU A 34 6.00 11.46 -11.14
C LEU A 34 7.48 11.20 -11.42
N LYS A 35 8.19 12.21 -11.93
CA LYS A 35 9.63 12.15 -12.24
C LYS A 35 10.54 12.07 -11.01
N SER A 36 10.05 12.37 -9.80
CA SER A 36 10.87 12.27 -8.58
C SER A 36 10.89 10.87 -7.99
N TRP A 37 10.07 9.95 -8.50
CA TRP A 37 10.07 8.56 -8.07
C TRP A 37 11.05 7.77 -8.94
N ASP A 38 12.10 7.25 -8.29
CA ASP A 38 13.18 6.47 -8.91
C ASP A 38 12.65 5.09 -9.32
N VAL A 39 11.95 5.04 -10.45
CA VAL A 39 11.41 3.81 -11.02
C VAL A 39 11.78 3.70 -12.49
N ASP A 40 12.23 2.51 -12.87
CA ASP A 40 12.66 2.21 -14.23
C ASP A 40 11.49 2.17 -15.22
N TYR A 41 10.29 1.82 -14.74
CA TYR A 41 9.11 1.65 -15.59
C TYR A 41 7.79 1.88 -14.86
N TRP A 42 6.78 2.35 -15.59
CA TRP A 42 5.40 2.53 -15.12
C TRP A 42 4.43 1.71 -15.96
N TYR A 43 3.61 0.88 -15.32
CA TYR A 43 2.50 0.19 -15.97
C TYR A 43 1.18 0.91 -15.69
N TYR A 44 0.48 1.30 -16.75
CA TYR A 44 -0.87 1.81 -16.62
C TYR A 44 -1.84 0.67 -16.28
N VAL A 45 -2.44 0.74 -15.10
CA VAL A 45 -3.35 -0.30 -14.60
C VAL A 45 -4.79 0.00 -15.01
N ALA A 46 -5.34 1.13 -14.58
CA ALA A 46 -6.72 1.52 -14.84
C ALA A 46 -6.93 3.03 -14.65
N GLU A 47 -7.98 3.56 -15.26
CA GLU A 47 -8.44 4.91 -14.96
C GLU A 47 -9.31 4.88 -13.70
N ILE A 48 -9.01 5.74 -12.73
CA ILE A 48 -9.81 5.86 -11.51
C ILE A 48 -10.37 7.28 -11.44
N SER A 49 -11.69 7.40 -11.40
CA SER A 49 -12.34 8.70 -11.23
C SER A 49 -11.93 9.36 -9.92
N ALA A 50 -11.69 10.68 -9.95
CA ALA A 50 -11.33 11.47 -8.78
C ALA A 50 -12.32 11.32 -7.60
N ARG A 51 -13.59 11.02 -7.87
CA ARG A 51 -14.60 10.74 -6.83
C ARG A 51 -14.24 9.55 -5.94
N HIS A 52 -13.43 8.62 -6.44
CA HIS A 52 -12.98 7.43 -5.73
C HIS A 52 -11.63 7.60 -5.02
N ALA A 53 -11.02 8.80 -5.04
CA ALA A 53 -9.73 9.04 -4.40
C ALA A 53 -9.72 8.66 -2.91
N ARG A 54 -10.83 8.89 -2.18
CA ARG A 54 -10.97 8.47 -0.78
C ARG A 54 -10.99 6.95 -0.61
N LYS A 55 -11.60 6.22 -1.55
CA LYS A 55 -11.62 4.75 -1.55
C LYS A 55 -10.21 4.20 -1.79
N VAL A 56 -9.49 4.72 -2.79
CA VAL A 56 -8.08 4.35 -3.05
C VAL A 56 -7.22 4.52 -1.80
N LYS A 57 -7.30 5.69 -1.16
CA LYS A 57 -6.55 5.95 0.07
C LYS A 57 -6.96 5.05 1.24
N ALA A 58 -8.25 4.74 1.38
CA ALA A 58 -8.74 3.85 2.43
C ALA A 58 -8.27 2.42 2.21
N SER A 59 -8.36 1.90 0.98
CA SER A 59 -7.87 0.58 0.60
C SER A 59 -6.37 0.45 0.87
N ALA A 60 -5.57 1.41 0.39
CA ALA A 60 -4.12 1.42 0.62
C ALA A 60 -3.74 1.36 2.10
N ARG A 61 -4.45 2.10 2.97
CA ARG A 61 -4.16 2.12 4.42
C ARG A 61 -4.63 0.88 5.16
N ARG A 62 -5.69 0.24 4.69
CA ARG A 62 -6.27 -0.93 5.35
C ARG A 62 -5.46 -2.20 5.09
N ILE A 63 -4.87 -2.31 3.90
CA ILE A 63 -4.03 -3.46 3.55
C ILE A 63 -2.68 -3.33 4.28
N PRO A 64 -2.30 -4.31 5.13
CA PRO A 64 -1.01 -4.30 5.81
C PRO A 64 0.15 -4.22 4.82
N GLY A 65 1.19 -3.46 5.16
CA GLY A 65 2.39 -3.36 4.35
C GLY A 65 3.07 -4.72 4.13
N GLY A 66 3.75 -4.87 3.01
CA GLY A 66 4.41 -6.10 2.59
C GLY A 66 5.28 -5.87 1.36
N PHE A 67 5.72 -6.95 0.71
CA PHE A 67 6.42 -6.83 -0.57
C PHE A 67 5.59 -5.99 -1.55
N CYS A 68 6.17 -4.87 -2.01
CA CYS A 68 5.40 -3.77 -2.60
C CYS A 68 4.50 -4.22 -3.76
N GLN A 69 4.97 -5.10 -4.63
CA GLN A 69 4.18 -5.59 -5.77
C GLN A 69 2.98 -6.45 -5.32
N ARG A 70 3.15 -7.32 -4.32
CA ARG A 70 2.04 -8.08 -3.73
C ARG A 70 1.06 -7.18 -2.98
N TRP A 71 1.58 -6.20 -2.25
CA TRP A 71 0.75 -5.20 -1.58
C TRP A 71 -0.14 -4.44 -2.58
N VAL A 72 0.42 -4.02 -3.73
CA VAL A 72 -0.36 -3.38 -4.81
C VAL A 72 -1.47 -4.31 -5.32
N VAL A 73 -1.19 -5.60 -5.54
CA VAL A 73 -2.20 -6.58 -5.97
C VAL A 73 -3.33 -6.69 -4.94
N SER A 74 -3.03 -6.73 -3.64
CA SER A 74 -4.05 -6.77 -2.59
C SER A 74 -4.90 -5.49 -2.53
N VAL A 75 -4.29 -4.32 -2.78
CA VAL A 75 -5.03 -3.06 -2.89
C VAL A 75 -5.94 -3.06 -4.12
N LEU A 76 -5.46 -3.53 -5.27
CA LEU A 76 -6.26 -3.64 -6.49
C LEU A 76 -7.43 -4.61 -6.32
N TRP A 77 -7.21 -5.75 -5.65
CA TRP A 77 -8.28 -6.71 -5.32
C TRP A 77 -9.42 -6.02 -4.58
N ASP A 78 -9.09 -5.26 -3.53
CA ASP A 78 -10.08 -4.54 -2.75
C ASP A 78 -10.81 -3.45 -3.54
N LEU A 79 -10.08 -2.73 -4.40
CA LEU A 79 -10.68 -1.71 -5.27
C LEU A 79 -11.58 -2.32 -6.33
N GLU A 80 -11.26 -3.52 -6.81
CA GLU A 80 -12.08 -4.27 -7.76
C GLU A 80 -13.39 -4.73 -7.10
N LEU A 81 -13.34 -5.26 -5.87
CA LEU A 81 -14.54 -5.58 -5.07
C LEU A 81 -15.44 -4.37 -4.80
N GLN A 82 -14.86 -3.17 -4.74
CA GLN A 82 -15.58 -1.91 -4.56
C GLN A 82 -16.03 -1.25 -5.87
N GLU A 83 -15.83 -1.92 -7.00
CA GLU A 83 -16.12 -1.44 -8.36
C GLU A 83 -15.40 -0.12 -8.70
N VAL A 84 -14.24 0.12 -8.09
CA VAL A 84 -13.40 1.31 -8.35
C VAL A 84 -12.49 1.09 -9.55
N VAL A 85 -12.04 -0.15 -9.75
CA VAL A 85 -11.30 -0.58 -10.96
C VAL A 85 -12.10 -1.66 -11.69
N PRO A 86 -11.89 -1.84 -13.00
CA PRO A 86 -12.61 -2.87 -13.76
C PRO A 86 -12.36 -4.29 -13.25
N PRO A 87 -13.34 -5.21 -13.37
CA PRO A 87 -13.13 -6.63 -13.14
C PRO A 87 -11.98 -7.20 -13.98
N GLY A 88 -11.21 -8.14 -13.43
CA GLY A 88 -10.03 -8.75 -14.04
C GLY A 88 -8.75 -7.90 -13.93
N THR A 89 -8.81 -6.70 -13.35
CA THR A 89 -7.63 -5.84 -13.17
C THR A 89 -6.60 -6.52 -12.30
N THR A 90 -7.03 -7.09 -11.18
CA THR A 90 -6.16 -7.72 -10.20
C THR A 90 -5.47 -8.95 -10.77
N GLU A 91 -6.22 -9.82 -11.44
CA GLU A 91 -5.70 -11.04 -12.07
C GLU A 91 -4.61 -10.70 -13.10
N ARG A 92 -4.86 -9.72 -13.96
CA ARG A 92 -3.90 -9.28 -14.97
C ARG A 92 -2.61 -8.75 -14.35
N ILE A 93 -2.69 -7.97 -13.28
CA ILE A 93 -1.49 -7.42 -12.63
C ILE A 93 -0.76 -8.50 -11.83
N ALA A 94 -1.46 -9.44 -11.20
CA ALA A 94 -0.84 -10.54 -10.46
C ALA A 94 0.08 -11.42 -11.34
N GLN A 95 -0.20 -11.52 -12.64
CA GLN A 95 0.62 -12.29 -13.59
C GLN A 95 2.01 -11.68 -13.85
N VAL A 96 2.20 -10.39 -13.59
CA VAL A 96 3.47 -9.68 -13.84
C VAL A 96 4.21 -9.32 -12.55
N VAL A 97 3.69 -9.73 -11.39
CA VAL A 97 4.37 -9.56 -10.10
C VAL A 97 5.51 -10.56 -9.97
N GLU A 98 6.68 -10.07 -9.58
CA GLU A 98 7.84 -10.88 -9.27
C GLU A 98 7.57 -11.78 -8.07
N LYS A 99 8.25 -12.93 -8.05
CA LYS A 99 8.18 -13.83 -6.91
C LYS A 99 8.71 -13.11 -5.67
N ASP A 100 7.87 -12.98 -4.65
CA ASP A 100 8.23 -12.37 -3.38
C ASP A 100 9.41 -13.14 -2.75
N PRO A 101 10.61 -12.53 -2.69
CA PRO A 101 11.78 -13.20 -2.16
C PRO A 101 11.73 -13.30 -0.62
N TYR A 102 10.73 -12.68 0.01
CA TYR A 102 10.51 -12.65 1.45
C TYR A 102 9.26 -13.41 1.88
N ALA A 103 8.67 -14.24 1.01
CA ALA A 103 7.49 -15.03 1.34
C ALA A 103 7.68 -15.91 2.59
N ASP A 104 8.90 -16.40 2.80
CA ASP A 104 9.30 -17.22 3.95
C ASP A 104 10.01 -16.41 5.06
N ALA A 105 10.18 -15.10 4.87
CA ALA A 105 10.82 -14.25 5.87
C ALA A 105 9.81 -13.97 6.99
N SER A 106 10.12 -14.44 8.20
CA SER A 106 9.45 -13.94 9.40
C SER A 106 9.59 -12.42 9.48
N PRO A 107 8.56 -11.67 9.92
CA PRO A 107 8.72 -10.26 10.18
C PRO A 107 9.96 -10.07 11.07
N VAL A 108 10.83 -9.12 10.73
CA VAL A 108 11.97 -8.75 11.58
C VAL A 108 11.37 -8.17 12.86
N VAL A 109 11.18 -9.03 13.86
CA VAL A 109 10.92 -8.63 15.24
C VAL A 109 12.30 -8.27 15.80
N GLU A 110 12.62 -6.99 15.87
CA GLU A 110 13.71 -6.57 16.75
C GLU A 110 13.24 -6.86 18.18
N GLU A 111 13.67 -7.99 18.73
CA GLU A 111 13.55 -8.28 20.15
C GLU A 111 14.45 -7.30 20.90
N HIS A 112 13.89 -6.15 21.26
CA HIS A 112 14.46 -5.34 22.34
C HIS A 112 14.11 -6.05 23.64
N GLU A 113 15.12 -6.49 24.40
CA GLU A 113 14.98 -7.03 25.76
C GLU A 113 14.14 -6.04 26.60
N GLY A 114 12.85 -6.33 26.74
CA GLY A 114 11.89 -5.48 27.45
C GLY A 114 10.52 -5.32 26.79
N PHE A 115 10.31 -5.76 25.54
CA PHE A 115 9.03 -5.61 24.83
C PHE A 115 8.35 -6.95 24.51
N HIS A 116 8.39 -7.90 25.45
CA HIS A 116 7.49 -9.05 25.43
C HIS A 116 6.08 -8.59 25.84
N ASP A 117 5.07 -9.02 25.09
CA ASP A 117 3.63 -8.96 25.40
C ASP A 117 2.77 -7.85 24.80
N MET A 118 3.21 -7.11 23.78
CA MET A 118 2.28 -6.24 23.01
C MET A 118 2.41 -6.37 21.49
N MET A 119 2.30 -7.60 20.98
CA MET A 119 2.11 -7.81 19.54
C MET A 119 0.64 -7.60 19.08
N PHE A 120 -0.29 -7.33 20.00
CA PHE A 120 -1.70 -7.07 19.70
C PHE A 120 -2.19 -5.65 20.07
N ASP A 121 -1.47 -4.87 20.88
CA ASP A 121 -1.95 -3.57 21.37
C ASP A 121 -1.71 -2.39 20.38
N TRP A 122 -0.76 -2.52 19.44
CA TRP A 122 -0.48 -1.44 18.47
C TRP A 122 -1.57 -1.28 17.41
N VAL A 123 -2.20 -2.39 16.98
CA VAL A 123 -3.30 -2.38 16.00
C VAL A 123 -4.59 -1.83 16.61
N GLU A 124 -4.88 -2.11 17.88
CA GLU A 124 -6.06 -1.56 18.57
C GLU A 124 -5.91 -0.06 18.87
N LYS A 125 -4.77 0.40 19.40
CA LYS A 125 -4.60 1.81 19.82
C LYS A 125 -4.62 2.83 18.68
N HIS A 126 -4.24 2.44 17.45
CA HIS A 126 -4.19 3.38 16.32
C HIS A 126 -5.39 3.32 15.37
N CYS A 127 -6.18 2.24 15.40
CA CYS A 127 -7.45 2.18 14.68
C CYS A 127 -8.60 2.87 15.44
N TRP A 128 -8.54 2.97 16.77
CA TRP A 128 -9.63 3.53 17.59
C TRP A 128 -9.50 5.03 17.88
N SER A 129 -8.37 5.69 17.61
CA SER A 129 -8.20 7.12 17.88
C SER A 129 -8.76 8.06 16.80
N ARG A 130 -9.35 7.54 15.71
CA ARG A 130 -9.97 8.35 14.62
C ARG A 130 -11.48 8.19 14.45
N LEU A 131 -12.15 7.40 15.28
CA LEU A 131 -13.60 7.42 15.40
C LEU A 131 -13.93 8.06 16.75
N GLY A 132 -14.41 9.30 16.69
CA GLY A 132 -14.66 10.13 17.86
C GLY A 132 -15.49 9.41 18.92
N SER A 133 -14.99 9.46 20.16
CA SER A 133 -15.78 9.08 21.32
C SER A 133 -16.99 10.03 21.40
N PRO A 134 -18.24 9.50 21.53
CA PRO A 134 -19.37 10.34 21.85
C PRO A 134 -19.20 10.85 23.28
N ARG A 135 -19.54 12.12 23.44
CA ARG A 135 -19.63 12.90 24.67
C ARG A 135 -20.14 12.08 25.87
N ARG A 136 -19.49 12.26 27.02
CA ARG A 136 -20.19 12.45 28.30
C ARG A 136 -19.56 13.63 29.02
#